data_AF-A0A3M2IFZ8-F1
#
_entry.id   AF-A0A3M2IFZ8-F1
#
_cell.length_a   1.000
_cell.length_b   1.000
_cell.length_c   1.000
_cell.angle_alpha   90.00
_cell.angle_beta   90.00
_cell.angle_gamma   90.00
#
_symmetry.space_group_name_H-M   'P 1'
#
loop_
_entity.id
_entity.type
_entity.pdbx_description
1 polymer ?
#
loop_
_entity_poly.entity_id
_entity_poly.type
_entity_poly.pdbx_seq_one_letter_code
_entity_poly.pdbx_strand_id
1 'polypeptide(L)'
;MLPIRLAYTDMMHRQSSSSPSPALKNLRKHEARYLASLAGRCAEVEPGVPLTDVYVMLEAVSRPQPQRPESPSELPDIPERLEQAGIPVEERSSPEQQAAPGRGNYSPAPGGAKERPSPEQQAAPPPPPVPIGKALQEATHLVVLGEPGAGKSTTLQFIALCFARRQAGWAKQRLELDESRIPLWVSLKELVAVLHKQTKAPQLERALAWILNDRDLRLADEEEAVQCLFAWRDAGRLLLLLDGLDELS
;
A
#
# COMPACT_ATOMS: atom_id res chain seq x y z
N MET A 1 19.86 -20.60 -3.27
CA MET A 1 20.66 -19.36 -3.24
C MET A 1 21.49 -19.29 -4.51
N LEU A 2 21.03 -18.54 -5.52
CA LEU A 2 21.78 -18.25 -6.74
C LEU A 2 22.52 -16.91 -6.57
N PRO A 3 23.75 -16.76 -7.09
CA PRO A 3 24.53 -15.55 -6.88
C PRO A 3 24.00 -14.40 -7.75
N ILE A 4 23.75 -13.27 -7.11
CA ILE A 4 23.26 -11.97 -7.62
C ILE A 4 24.16 -11.34 -8.72
N ARG A 5 25.25 -12.01 -9.12
CA ARG A 5 26.23 -11.49 -10.09
C ARG A 5 25.79 -11.58 -11.57
N LEU A 6 24.77 -12.36 -11.90
CA LEU A 6 24.37 -12.60 -13.30
C LEU A 6 23.28 -11.68 -13.85
N ALA A 7 22.49 -11.02 -12.99
CA ALA A 7 21.39 -10.17 -13.46
C ALA A 7 21.87 -8.85 -14.11
N TYR A 8 23.08 -8.38 -13.79
CA TYR A 8 23.60 -7.13 -14.35
C TYR A 8 24.22 -7.31 -15.74
N THR A 9 24.65 -8.53 -16.08
CA THR A 9 25.31 -8.81 -17.38
C THR A 9 24.28 -9.06 -18.48
N ASP A 10 23.14 -9.66 -18.14
CA ASP A 10 22.12 -10.02 -19.13
C ASP A 10 21.33 -8.80 -19.64
N MET A 11 21.26 -7.72 -18.83
CA MET A 11 20.66 -6.45 -19.25
C MET A 11 21.54 -5.67 -20.24
N MET A 12 22.85 -5.96 -20.30
CA MET A 12 23.79 -5.35 -21.25
C MET A 12 23.78 -6.03 -22.64
N HIS A 13 23.06 -7.15 -22.81
CA HIS A 13 23.03 -7.88 -24.08
C HIS A 13 21.75 -7.72 -24.90
N ARG A 14 20.75 -6.96 -24.40
CA ARG A 14 19.53 -6.63 -25.16
C ARG A 14 19.42 -5.19 -25.65
N GLN A 15 20.43 -4.35 -25.43
CA GLN A 15 20.53 -3.03 -26.05
C GLN A 15 21.79 -2.96 -26.91
N SER A 16 21.65 -3.37 -28.17
CA SER A 16 22.67 -3.08 -29.19
C SER A 16 22.74 -1.56 -29.42
N SER A 17 23.96 -1.04 -29.35
CA SER A 17 24.45 0.25 -29.88
C SER A 17 24.00 1.58 -29.26
N SER A 18 23.92 1.70 -27.94
CA SER A 18 24.08 3.01 -27.30
C SER A 18 25.12 2.93 -26.18
N SER A 19 26.04 3.90 -26.13
CA SER A 19 26.95 4.02 -25.00
C SER A 19 26.13 4.08 -23.70
N PRO A 20 26.52 3.40 -22.61
CA PRO A 20 25.76 3.44 -21.37
C PRO A 20 25.57 4.91 -20.96
N SER A 21 24.31 5.29 -20.74
CA SER A 21 23.94 6.66 -20.39
C SER A 21 24.83 7.17 -19.25
N PRO A 22 25.26 8.46 -19.27
CA PRO A 22 26.11 9.03 -18.23
C PRO A 22 25.62 8.77 -16.79
N ALA A 23 24.30 8.68 -16.56
CA ALA A 23 23.73 8.32 -15.27
C ALA A 23 24.16 6.93 -14.77
N LEU A 24 24.24 5.93 -15.66
CA LEU A 24 24.66 4.58 -15.30
C LEU A 24 26.15 4.52 -14.97
N LYS A 25 26.96 5.36 -15.64
CA LYS A 25 28.39 5.49 -15.33
C LYS A 25 28.61 6.08 -13.94
N ASN A 26 27.73 6.98 -13.51
CA ASN A 26 27.81 7.68 -12.22
C ASN A 26 26.85 7.12 -11.16
N LEU A 27 26.16 6.01 -11.41
CA LEU A 27 25.08 5.50 -10.55
C LEU A 27 25.53 5.33 -9.10
N ARG A 28 26.73 4.79 -8.86
CA ARG A 28 27.27 4.61 -7.50
C ARG A 28 27.56 5.94 -6.80
N LYS A 29 28.01 6.95 -7.55
CA LYS A 29 28.23 8.30 -7.02
C LYS A 29 26.91 8.95 -6.64
N HIS A 30 25.88 8.83 -7.49
CA HIS A 30 24.55 9.34 -7.20
C HIS A 30 23.90 8.61 -6.02
N GLU A 31 24.03 7.28 -5.96
CA GLU A 31 23.58 6.45 -4.83
C GLU A 31 24.25 6.90 -3.52
N ALA A 32 25.57 7.06 -3.51
CA ALA A 32 26.28 7.49 -2.30
C ALA A 32 25.87 8.90 -1.85
N ARG A 33 25.73 9.84 -2.80
CA ARG A 33 25.26 11.20 -2.50
C ARG A 33 23.83 11.19 -1.96
N TYR A 34 22.96 10.38 -2.57
CA TYR A 34 21.57 10.23 -2.14
C TYR A 34 21.49 9.71 -0.70
N LEU A 35 22.16 8.60 -0.40
CA LEU A 35 22.13 7.99 0.93
C LEU A 35 22.74 8.91 1.99
N ALA A 36 23.76 9.70 1.65
CA ALA A 36 24.32 10.70 2.55
C ALA A 36 23.33 11.83 2.86
N SER A 37 22.66 12.36 1.83
CA SER A 37 21.60 13.37 1.97
C SER A 37 20.46 12.86 2.85
N LEU A 38 19.95 11.66 2.55
CA LEU A 38 18.88 11.03 3.32
C LEU A 38 19.29 10.76 4.77
N ALA A 39 20.51 10.26 5.02
CA ALA A 39 21.00 10.04 6.37
C ALA A 39 21.05 11.34 7.19
N GLY A 40 21.39 12.47 6.56
CA GLY A 40 21.35 13.79 7.18
C GLY A 40 19.93 14.18 7.60
N ARG A 41 18.95 14.03 6.70
CA ARG A 41 17.53 14.33 6.99
C ARG A 41 16.93 13.42 8.05
N CYS A 42 17.39 12.18 8.14
CA CYS A 42 16.91 11.22 9.12
C CYS A 42 17.69 11.24 10.44
N ALA A 43 18.80 12.00 10.55
CA ALA A 43 19.65 12.01 11.73
C ALA A 43 19.02 12.71 12.95
N GLU A 44 17.93 13.46 12.76
CA GLU A 44 17.19 14.12 13.85
C GLU A 44 16.43 13.13 14.75
N VAL A 45 16.30 11.86 14.35
CA VAL A 45 15.83 10.80 15.24
C VAL A 45 16.93 10.54 16.27
N GLU A 46 16.79 11.09 17.47
CA GLU A 46 17.79 10.96 18.52
C GLU A 46 18.22 9.50 18.73
N PRO A 47 19.53 9.23 18.87
CA PRO A 47 20.07 7.88 19.05
C PRO A 47 19.71 7.22 20.39
N GLY A 48 18.90 7.88 21.23
CA GLY A 48 18.60 7.49 22.61
C GLY A 48 17.45 6.51 22.78
N VAL A 49 16.58 6.32 21.78
CA VAL A 49 15.55 5.26 21.85
C VAL A 49 16.09 4.05 21.11
N PRO A 50 16.47 2.95 21.80
CA PRO A 50 16.80 1.71 21.14
C PRO A 50 15.51 1.15 20.53
N LEU A 51 15.31 1.44 19.23
CA LEU A 51 14.16 0.95 18.47
C LEU A 51 14.23 -0.57 18.18
N THR A 52 15.13 -1.30 18.86
CA THR A 52 15.03 -2.75 19.06
C THR A 52 13.73 -3.15 19.74
N ASP A 53 13.04 -2.18 20.38
CA ASP A 53 11.72 -2.35 20.97
C ASP A 53 10.58 -1.74 20.13
N VAL A 54 10.82 -1.41 18.85
CA VAL A 54 9.72 -1.06 17.93
C VAL A 54 9.13 -2.34 17.36
N TYR A 55 8.02 -2.72 17.96
CA TYR A 55 7.19 -3.78 17.45
C TYR A 55 6.07 -3.18 16.62
N VAL A 56 5.90 -3.67 15.40
CA VAL A 56 4.69 -3.40 14.62
C VAL A 56 3.71 -4.53 14.89
N MET A 57 2.50 -4.17 15.31
CA MET A 57 1.41 -5.12 15.30
C MET A 57 0.91 -5.21 13.87
N LEU A 58 1.28 -6.30 13.19
CA LEU A 58 0.81 -6.55 11.84
C LEU A 58 -0.63 -7.07 11.93
N GLU A 59 -1.60 -6.18 11.70
CA GLU A 59 -2.94 -6.62 11.39
C GLU A 59 -3.00 -7.00 9.90
N ALA A 60 -2.99 -8.31 9.64
CA ALA A 60 -3.24 -8.83 8.31
C ALA A 60 -4.73 -8.65 7.98
N VAL A 61 -5.08 -7.52 7.36
CA VAL A 61 -6.39 -7.38 6.75
C VAL A 61 -6.39 -8.24 5.49
N SER A 62 -7.13 -9.36 5.52
CA SER A 62 -7.34 -10.17 4.34
C SER A 62 -7.96 -9.29 3.26
N ARG A 63 -7.25 -9.07 2.14
CA ARG A 63 -7.89 -8.45 0.97
C ARG A 63 -9.07 -9.33 0.59
N PRO A 64 -10.32 -8.81 0.53
CA PRO A 64 -11.38 -9.55 -0.13
C PRO A 64 -10.87 -9.83 -1.55
N GLN A 65 -10.86 -11.10 -1.96
CA GLN A 65 -10.55 -11.45 -3.34
C GLN A 65 -11.45 -10.58 -4.23
N PRO A 66 -10.93 -9.94 -5.29
CA PRO A 66 -11.78 -9.22 -6.22
C PRO A 66 -12.86 -10.19 -6.67
N GLN A 67 -14.11 -9.92 -6.28
CA GLN A 67 -15.24 -10.68 -6.74
C GLN A 67 -15.17 -10.61 -8.26
N ARG A 68 -14.95 -11.77 -8.87
CA ARG A 68 -15.06 -11.93 -10.31
C ARG A 68 -16.43 -11.31 -10.65
N PRO A 69 -16.51 -10.29 -11.54
CA PRO A 69 -17.79 -9.68 -11.84
C PRO A 69 -18.73 -10.81 -12.21
N GLU A 70 -19.80 -10.97 -11.44
CA GLU A 70 -20.83 -11.93 -11.79
C GLU A 70 -21.25 -11.56 -13.21
N SER A 71 -21.11 -12.53 -14.11
CA SER A 71 -21.64 -12.44 -15.46
C SER A 71 -23.06 -11.90 -15.35
N PRO A 72 -23.42 -10.83 -16.09
CA PRO A 72 -24.70 -10.16 -15.92
C PRO A 72 -25.81 -11.20 -15.85
N SER A 73 -26.37 -11.38 -14.65
CA SER A 73 -27.54 -12.21 -14.47
C SER A 73 -28.65 -11.57 -15.29
N GLU A 74 -29.31 -12.43 -16.05
CA GLU A 74 -30.38 -12.09 -16.97
C GLU A 74 -31.36 -11.12 -16.28
N LEU A 75 -31.49 -9.94 -16.88
CA LEU A 75 -32.41 -8.91 -16.43
C LEU A 75 -33.81 -9.51 -16.23
N PRO A 76 -34.53 -9.16 -15.15
CA PRO A 76 -35.90 -9.62 -14.96
C PRO A 76 -36.78 -9.17 -16.15
N ASP A 77 -37.62 -10.09 -16.62
CA ASP A 77 -38.56 -9.85 -17.73
C ASP A 77 -39.48 -8.68 -17.39
N ILE A 78 -39.21 -7.52 -18.00
CA ILE A 78 -40.03 -6.33 -17.89
C ILE A 78 -41.17 -6.47 -18.90
N PRO A 79 -42.45 -6.35 -18.49
CA PRO A 79 -43.61 -6.61 -19.35
C PRO A 79 -43.73 -5.68 -20.58
N GLU A 80 -42.98 -4.58 -20.63
CA GLU A 80 -42.93 -3.67 -21.78
C GLU A 80 -42.42 -4.32 -23.08
N ARG A 81 -41.75 -5.48 -23.05
CA ARG A 81 -41.30 -6.17 -24.27
C ARG A 81 -42.35 -7.09 -24.91
N LEU A 82 -43.45 -7.39 -24.21
CA LEU A 82 -44.50 -8.29 -24.74
C LEU A 82 -45.44 -7.60 -25.73
N GLU A 83 -45.61 -6.28 -25.65
CA GLU A 83 -46.49 -5.53 -26.58
C GLU A 83 -45.94 -5.44 -28.01
N GLN A 84 -44.61 -5.57 -28.20
CA GLN A 84 -43.99 -5.56 -29.52
C GLN A 84 -44.07 -6.90 -30.27
N ALA A 85 -44.51 -7.98 -29.61
CA ALA A 85 -44.52 -9.34 -30.18
C ALA A 85 -45.88 -9.82 -30.72
N GLY A 86 -46.95 -9.01 -30.65
CA GLY A 86 -48.24 -9.30 -31.31
C GLY A 86 -48.98 -10.54 -30.79
N ILE A 87 -48.82 -10.90 -29.52
CA ILE A 87 -49.52 -12.03 -28.90
C ILE A 87 -50.83 -11.51 -28.27
N PRO A 88 -52.01 -12.12 -28.53
CA PRO A 88 -53.26 -11.67 -27.92
C PRO A 88 -53.30 -12.00 -26.43
N VAL A 89 -53.62 -11.01 -25.60
CA VAL A 89 -53.91 -11.17 -24.17
C VAL A 89 -55.36 -11.64 -24.04
N GLU A 90 -55.57 -12.91 -23.71
CA GLU A 90 -56.89 -13.36 -23.22
C GLU A 90 -57.04 -13.06 -21.73
N GLU A 91 -58.11 -12.34 -21.43
CA GLU A 91 -58.65 -12.01 -20.11
C GLU A 91 -59.12 -13.25 -19.37
N ARG A 92 -58.75 -13.41 -18.08
CA ARG A 92 -59.60 -14.06 -17.07
C ARG A 92 -59.47 -13.39 -15.69
N SER A 93 -60.41 -12.48 -15.45
CA SER A 93 -61.35 -12.49 -14.31
C SER A 93 -60.82 -12.72 -12.89
N SER A 94 -60.72 -11.62 -12.12
CA SER A 94 -61.01 -11.57 -10.67
C SER A 94 -62.54 -11.73 -10.42
N PRO A 95 -63.09 -11.58 -9.19
CA PRO A 95 -62.66 -11.82 -7.80
C PRO A 95 -63.72 -12.65 -7.00
N GLU A 96 -63.56 -12.89 -5.68
CA GLU A 96 -64.62 -12.85 -4.61
C GLU A 96 -64.15 -13.60 -3.34
N GLN A 97 -63.93 -12.89 -2.22
CA GLN A 97 -64.83 -12.68 -1.05
C GLN A 97 -64.52 -13.63 0.12
N GLN A 98 -63.96 -13.10 1.21
CA GLN A 98 -64.65 -12.60 2.43
C GLN A 98 -65.21 -13.70 3.35
N ALA A 99 -64.65 -13.78 4.56
CA ALA A 99 -65.40 -14.07 5.79
C ALA A 99 -64.65 -13.48 7.01
N ALA A 100 -65.33 -12.61 7.75
CA ALA A 100 -64.96 -12.05 9.07
C ALA A 100 -65.60 -12.91 10.20
N PRO A 101 -65.77 -12.46 11.47
CA PRO A 101 -64.94 -11.67 12.41
C PRO A 101 -64.77 -12.38 13.79
N GLY A 102 -63.97 -11.85 14.72
CA GLY A 102 -63.95 -12.36 16.10
C GLY A 102 -63.12 -11.60 17.14
N ARG A 103 -63.75 -10.61 17.79
CA ARG A 103 -63.62 -10.11 19.18
C ARG A 103 -62.23 -9.94 19.83
N GLY A 104 -61.96 -8.70 20.27
CA GLY A 104 -60.75 -8.31 20.99
C GLY A 104 -60.73 -8.57 22.51
N ASN A 105 -59.57 -8.28 23.12
CA ASN A 105 -59.44 -7.39 24.28
C ASN A 105 -57.96 -7.15 24.64
N TYR A 106 -57.72 -5.98 25.23
CA TYR A 106 -56.43 -5.39 25.60
C TYR A 106 -55.78 -5.99 26.87
N SER A 107 -54.44 -6.13 26.81
CA SER A 107 -53.37 -5.91 27.82
C SER A 107 -53.33 -6.69 29.17
N PRO A 108 -52.18 -6.73 29.89
CA PRO A 108 -50.79 -6.35 29.55
C PRO A 108 -49.73 -7.45 29.89
N ALA A 109 -48.49 -7.27 29.40
CA ALA A 109 -47.29 -7.96 29.93
C ALA A 109 -47.02 -7.51 31.39
N PRO A 110 -46.35 -8.31 32.26
CA PRO A 110 -44.88 -8.43 32.21
C PRO A 110 -44.30 -9.75 32.75
N GLY A 111 -43.06 -10.10 32.39
CA GLY A 111 -42.35 -11.20 33.03
C GLY A 111 -41.05 -11.57 32.35
N GLY A 112 -39.95 -10.98 32.81
CA GLY A 112 -38.64 -11.06 32.16
C GLY A 112 -38.05 -12.47 32.07
N ALA A 113 -37.81 -12.90 30.84
CA ALA A 113 -36.68 -13.77 30.54
C ALA A 113 -35.56 -12.84 30.02
N LYS A 114 -34.62 -12.47 30.90
CA LYS A 114 -33.33 -11.95 30.45
C LYS A 114 -32.70 -13.07 29.61
N GLU A 115 -32.77 -12.93 28.29
CA GLU A 115 -31.84 -13.61 27.39
C GLU A 115 -30.45 -13.32 27.93
N ARG A 116 -29.82 -14.37 28.45
CA ARG A 116 -28.41 -14.31 28.83
C ARG A 116 -27.67 -13.94 27.53
N PRO A 117 -26.90 -12.84 27.50
CA PRO A 117 -25.98 -12.64 26.40
C PRO A 117 -25.11 -13.90 26.33
N SER A 118 -25.05 -14.48 25.13
CA SER A 118 -24.22 -15.63 24.83
C SER A 118 -22.79 -15.35 25.31
N PRO A 119 -22.08 -16.37 25.84
CA PRO A 119 -20.74 -16.19 26.37
C PRO A 119 -19.90 -15.50 25.30
N GLU A 120 -19.25 -14.43 25.74
CA GLU A 120 -18.32 -13.59 25.01
C GLU A 120 -17.67 -14.39 23.88
N GLN A 121 -17.86 -13.93 22.64
CA GLN A 121 -16.90 -14.18 21.58
C GLN A 121 -15.58 -13.65 22.11
N GLN A 122 -14.83 -14.52 22.80
CA GLN A 122 -13.46 -14.28 23.22
C GLN A 122 -12.73 -14.06 21.91
N ALA A 123 -12.52 -12.78 21.59
CA ALA A 123 -11.63 -12.37 20.53
C ALA A 123 -10.33 -13.14 20.77
N ALA A 124 -9.89 -13.90 19.76
CA ALA A 124 -8.63 -14.61 19.83
C ALA A 124 -7.56 -13.60 20.30
N PRO A 125 -6.64 -14.02 21.19
CA PRO A 125 -5.59 -13.13 21.66
C PRO A 125 -4.87 -12.52 20.45
N PRO A 126 -4.51 -11.22 20.51
CA PRO A 126 -3.87 -10.56 19.40
C PRO A 126 -2.61 -11.34 19.00
N PRO A 127 -2.32 -11.42 17.68
CA PRO A 127 -1.14 -12.12 17.22
C PRO A 127 0.11 -11.54 17.88
N PRO A 128 1.13 -12.38 18.15
CA PRO A 128 2.34 -11.93 18.80
C PRO A 128 3.00 -10.82 17.97
N PRO A 129 3.66 -9.84 18.64
CA PRO A 129 4.32 -8.75 17.94
C PRO A 129 5.39 -9.28 16.97
N VAL A 130 5.47 -8.69 15.78
CA VAL A 130 6.45 -9.09 14.75
C VAL A 130 7.58 -8.05 14.68
N PRO A 131 8.85 -8.45 14.75
CA PRO A 131 9.96 -7.54 14.54
C PRO A 131 9.89 -6.88 13.16
N ILE A 132 10.15 -5.57 13.08
CA ILE A 132 10.06 -4.80 11.84
C ILE A 132 10.96 -5.37 10.72
N GLY A 133 12.14 -5.89 11.09
CA GLY A 133 13.04 -6.58 10.16
C GLY A 133 12.38 -7.78 9.49
N LYS A 134 11.75 -8.64 10.28
CA LYS A 134 11.03 -9.81 9.78
C LYS A 134 9.86 -9.40 8.87
N ALA A 135 9.10 -8.39 9.26
CA ALA A 135 8.02 -7.84 8.42
C ALA A 135 8.54 -7.38 7.04
N LEU A 136 9.67 -6.66 7.01
CA LEU A 136 10.31 -6.18 5.78
C LEU A 136 10.87 -7.29 4.88
N GLN A 137 11.22 -8.45 5.44
CA GLN A 137 11.65 -9.64 4.70
C GLN A 137 10.46 -10.39 4.09
N GLU A 138 9.40 -10.58 4.87
CA GLU A 138 8.27 -11.45 4.50
C GLU A 138 7.26 -10.76 3.57
N ALA A 139 7.14 -9.43 3.63
CA ALA A 139 6.17 -8.68 2.86
C ALA A 139 6.80 -7.71 1.86
N THR A 140 6.27 -7.70 0.63
CA THR A 140 6.62 -6.72 -0.40
C THR A 140 5.92 -5.37 -0.18
N HIS A 141 4.73 -5.40 0.43
CA HIS A 141 3.91 -4.22 0.70
C HIS A 141 3.47 -4.26 2.16
N LEU A 142 3.75 -3.19 2.89
CA LEU A 142 3.44 -3.04 4.30
C LEU A 142 2.68 -1.74 4.53
N VAL A 143 1.74 -1.78 5.46
CA VAL A 143 1.06 -0.60 5.98
C VAL A 143 1.33 -0.56 7.48
N VAL A 144 1.84 0.58 7.96
CA VAL A 144 2.04 0.82 9.39
C VAL A 144 0.80 1.53 9.91
N LEU A 145 0.03 0.84 10.75
CA LEU A 145 -1.17 1.36 11.39
C LEU A 145 -0.85 1.77 12.83
N GLY A 146 -1.58 2.77 13.32
CA GLY A 146 -1.44 3.28 14.68
C GLY A 146 -2.16 4.60 14.85
N GLU A 147 -2.46 4.95 16.10
CA GLU A 147 -3.10 6.21 16.46
C GLU A 147 -2.27 7.44 16.00
N PRO A 148 -2.89 8.63 15.89
CA PRO A 148 -2.15 9.87 15.73
C PRO A 148 -1.08 10.01 16.83
N GLY A 149 0.16 10.32 16.45
CA GLY A 149 1.28 10.41 17.40
C GLY A 149 1.93 9.08 17.79
N ALA A 150 1.46 7.92 17.30
CA ALA A 150 2.04 6.61 17.60
C ALA A 150 3.46 6.36 17.01
N GLY A 151 4.10 7.37 16.42
CA GLY A 151 5.46 7.24 15.88
C GLY A 151 5.57 6.56 14.51
N LYS A 152 4.49 6.54 13.71
CA LYS A 152 4.48 5.95 12.35
C LYS A 152 5.55 6.57 11.44
N SER A 153 5.57 7.89 11.32
CA SER A 153 6.56 8.64 10.54
C SER A 153 7.98 8.46 11.09
N THR A 154 8.13 8.42 12.42
CA THR A 154 9.41 8.13 13.08
C THR A 154 9.92 6.72 12.74
N THR A 155 9.03 5.74 12.67
CA THR A 155 9.38 4.36 12.26
C THR A 155 9.86 4.32 10.81
N LEU A 156 9.16 4.99 9.89
CA LEU A 156 9.57 5.12 8.49
C LEU A 156 10.94 5.83 8.37
N GLN A 157 11.15 6.92 9.11
CA GLN A 157 12.41 7.65 9.16
C GLN A 157 13.56 6.78 9.70
N PHE A 158 13.30 5.96 10.72
CA PHE A 158 14.28 5.01 11.26
C PHE A 158 14.68 3.93 10.25
N ILE A 159 13.69 3.34 9.55
CA ILE A 159 13.96 2.36 8.48
C ILE A 159 14.81 3.01 7.39
N ALA A 160 14.44 4.23 6.95
CA ALA A 160 15.22 5.00 5.99
C ALA A 160 16.66 5.22 6.46
N LEU A 161 16.86 5.63 7.72
CA LEU A 161 18.17 5.84 8.31
C LEU A 161 19.03 4.58 8.34
N CYS A 162 18.43 3.43 8.70
CA CYS A 162 19.15 2.15 8.76
C CYS A 162 19.73 1.74 7.41
N PHE A 163 18.97 1.91 6.33
CA PHE A 163 19.47 1.64 4.98
C PHE A 163 20.39 2.74 4.44
N ALA A 164 20.18 4.00 4.85
CA ALA A 164 21.05 5.12 4.49
C ALA A 164 22.45 4.99 5.08
N ARG A 165 22.58 4.49 6.33
CA ARG A 165 23.87 4.23 7.00
C ARG A 165 24.47 2.87 6.61
N ARG A 166 24.50 2.56 5.31
CA ARG A 166 25.00 1.29 4.78
C ARG A 166 26.43 0.97 5.22
N GLN A 167 27.33 1.97 5.20
CA GLN A 167 28.74 1.77 5.56
C GLN A 167 28.91 1.34 7.02
N ALA A 168 28.01 1.75 7.90
CA ALA A 168 27.98 1.35 9.30
C ALA A 168 27.23 0.02 9.53
N GLY A 169 26.64 -0.58 8.49
CA GLY A 169 25.93 -1.86 8.59
C GLY A 169 24.63 -1.81 9.39
N TRP A 170 23.99 -0.65 9.51
CA TRP A 170 22.84 -0.47 10.42
C TRP A 170 21.65 -1.36 10.08
N ALA A 171 21.34 -1.58 8.80
CA ALA A 171 20.27 -2.53 8.42
C ALA A 171 20.48 -3.93 9.04
N LYS A 172 21.72 -4.44 9.06
CA LYS A 172 22.04 -5.73 9.67
C LYS A 172 22.01 -5.67 11.19
N GLN A 173 22.54 -4.60 11.78
CA GLN A 173 22.66 -4.46 13.24
C GLN A 173 21.35 -4.11 13.95
N ARG A 174 20.45 -3.38 13.27
CA ARG A 174 19.23 -2.82 13.87
C ARG A 174 17.94 -3.44 13.35
N LEU A 175 17.96 -3.96 12.12
CA LEU A 175 16.79 -4.59 11.50
C LEU A 175 17.04 -6.08 11.20
N GLU A 176 18.23 -6.62 11.49
CA GLU A 176 18.60 -8.01 11.17
C GLU A 176 18.46 -8.33 9.66
N LEU A 177 18.64 -7.31 8.82
CA LEU A 177 18.54 -7.42 7.36
C LEU A 177 19.93 -7.44 6.73
N ASP A 178 20.28 -8.55 6.06
CA ASP A 178 21.51 -8.65 5.25
C ASP A 178 21.23 -8.31 3.78
N GLU A 179 20.59 -7.16 3.57
CA GLU A 179 20.26 -6.65 2.24
C GLU A 179 20.59 -5.17 2.10
N SER A 180 20.67 -4.71 0.86
CA SER A 180 21.18 -3.39 0.52
C SER A 180 20.19 -2.64 -0.39
N ARG A 181 18.99 -2.43 0.15
CA ARG A 181 17.96 -1.59 -0.47
C ARG A 181 18.33 -0.10 -0.41
N ILE A 182 17.66 0.69 -1.25
CA ILE A 182 17.76 2.13 -1.40
C ILE A 182 16.40 2.69 -0.97
N PRO A 183 16.29 3.23 0.25
CA PRO A 183 15.04 3.76 0.78
C PRO A 183 14.72 5.07 0.08
N LEU A 184 13.52 5.19 -0.49
CA LEU A 184 12.97 6.43 -1.03
C LEU A 184 11.83 6.89 -0.13
N TRP A 185 12.14 7.81 0.78
CA TRP A 185 11.16 8.38 1.72
C TRP A 185 10.47 9.61 1.15
N VAL A 186 9.15 9.50 0.93
CA VAL A 186 8.32 10.48 0.25
C VAL A 186 7.05 10.73 1.06
N SER A 187 6.73 12.00 1.26
CA SER A 187 5.43 12.41 1.80
C SER A 187 4.38 12.32 0.70
N LEU A 188 3.24 11.70 1.00
CA LEU A 188 2.15 11.57 0.05
C LEU A 188 1.57 12.93 -0.38
N LYS A 189 1.54 13.92 0.50
CA LYS A 189 1.16 15.31 0.16
C LYS A 189 2.03 15.89 -0.94
N GLU A 190 3.34 15.71 -0.84
CA GLU A 190 4.27 16.17 -1.87
C GLU A 190 4.07 15.40 -3.17
N LEU A 191 3.96 14.08 -3.09
CA LEU A 191 3.75 13.25 -4.27
C LEU A 191 2.50 13.67 -5.04
N VAL A 192 1.38 13.85 -4.33
CA VAL A 192 0.12 14.34 -4.92
C VAL A 192 0.30 15.73 -5.52
N ALA A 193 0.99 16.65 -4.83
CA ALA A 193 1.25 17.99 -5.36
C ALA A 193 2.05 17.96 -6.68
N VAL A 194 3.02 17.06 -6.81
CA VAL A 194 3.79 16.88 -8.04
C VAL A 194 2.94 16.25 -9.15
N LEU A 195 2.16 15.23 -8.81
CA LEU A 195 1.25 14.57 -9.75
C LEU A 195 0.19 15.55 -10.29
N HIS A 196 -0.36 16.43 -9.45
CA HIS A 196 -1.36 17.43 -9.86
C HIS A 196 -0.78 18.57 -10.72
N LYS A 197 0.50 18.90 -10.57
CA LYS A 197 1.16 19.93 -11.40
C LYS A 197 1.44 19.46 -12.82
N GLN A 198 1.36 18.17 -13.10
CA GLN A 198 1.64 17.62 -14.43
C GLN A 198 0.35 17.54 -15.25
N THR A 199 0.37 18.19 -16.41
CA THR A 199 -0.77 18.31 -17.34
C THR A 199 -0.97 17.09 -18.23
N LYS A 200 -0.02 16.16 -18.25
CA LYS A 200 -0.13 14.84 -18.90
C LYS A 200 -0.16 13.78 -17.81
N ALA A 201 -0.84 12.65 -18.06
CA ALA A 201 -0.94 11.52 -17.14
C ALA A 201 0.44 11.22 -16.51
N PRO A 202 0.66 11.59 -15.23
CA PRO A 202 1.98 11.49 -14.64
C PRO A 202 2.33 10.03 -14.47
N GLN A 203 3.51 9.62 -14.95
CA GLN A 203 4.06 8.34 -14.52
C GLN A 203 4.62 8.54 -13.10
N LEU A 204 4.18 7.70 -12.15
CA LEU A 204 4.59 7.74 -10.76
C LEU A 204 6.11 7.79 -10.62
N GLU A 205 6.84 7.02 -11.43
CA GLU A 205 8.29 6.98 -11.44
C GLU A 205 8.92 8.33 -11.78
N ARG A 206 8.35 9.10 -12.72
CA ARG A 206 8.87 10.43 -13.06
C ARG A 206 8.60 11.43 -11.94
N ALA A 207 7.45 11.34 -11.28
CA ALA A 207 7.17 12.17 -10.10
C ALA A 207 8.13 11.85 -8.95
N LEU A 208 8.37 10.56 -8.68
CA LEU A 208 9.34 10.10 -7.68
C LEU A 208 10.77 10.55 -8.02
N ALA A 209 11.18 10.44 -9.28
CA ALA A 209 12.48 10.89 -9.74
C ALA A 209 12.65 12.41 -9.63
N TRP A 210 11.58 13.17 -9.91
CA TRP A 210 11.56 14.61 -9.72
C TRP A 210 11.76 14.96 -8.23
N ILE A 211 10.99 14.35 -7.32
CA ILE A 211 11.13 14.57 -5.88
C ILE A 211 12.54 14.20 -5.40
N LEU A 212 13.04 13.04 -5.83
CA LEU A 212 14.39 12.59 -5.53
C LEU A 212 15.45 13.59 -6.00
N ASN A 213 15.30 14.14 -7.20
CA ASN A 213 16.24 15.10 -7.75
C ASN A 213 16.18 16.44 -7.02
N ASP A 214 14.97 16.96 -6.85
CA ASP A 214 14.70 18.24 -6.20
C ASP A 214 15.08 18.23 -4.73
N ARG A 215 15.08 17.07 -4.04
CA ARG A 215 15.42 16.98 -2.62
C ARG A 215 16.83 16.54 -2.31
N ASP A 216 17.40 15.64 -3.09
CA ASP A 216 18.63 14.96 -2.67
C ASP A 216 19.71 14.93 -3.76
N LEU A 217 19.36 14.66 -5.03
CA LEU A 217 20.38 14.51 -6.07
C LEU A 217 20.86 15.85 -6.67
N ARG A 218 20.00 16.86 -6.87
CA ARG A 218 20.35 18.13 -7.52
C ARG A 218 21.16 17.97 -8.81
N LEU A 219 20.74 17.04 -9.66
CA LEU A 219 21.31 16.83 -10.99
C LEU A 219 20.81 17.91 -11.94
N ALA A 220 21.70 18.39 -12.80
CA ALA A 220 21.37 19.35 -13.84
C ALA A 220 20.51 18.72 -14.94
N ASP A 221 20.74 17.44 -15.23
CA ASP A 221 19.91 16.65 -16.14
C ASP A 221 18.92 15.81 -15.31
N GLU A 222 17.64 16.15 -15.40
CA GLU A 222 16.56 15.44 -14.71
C GLU A 222 16.42 13.99 -15.17
N GLU A 223 16.77 13.69 -16.42
CA GLU A 223 16.67 12.34 -16.96
C GLU A 223 17.70 11.40 -16.31
N GLU A 224 18.83 11.93 -15.81
CA GLU A 224 19.76 11.13 -15.01
C GLU A 224 19.13 10.66 -13.69
N ALA A 225 18.30 11.49 -13.04
CA ALA A 225 17.61 11.10 -11.81
C ALA A 225 16.57 10.01 -12.09
N VAL A 226 15.85 10.13 -13.20
CA VAL A 226 14.91 9.11 -13.69
C VAL A 226 15.64 7.78 -13.90
N GLN A 227 16.77 7.79 -14.60
CA GLN A 227 17.58 6.59 -14.85
C GLN A 227 18.14 5.98 -13.57
N CYS A 228 18.53 6.79 -12.58
CA CYS A 228 18.95 6.28 -11.27
C CYS A 228 17.82 5.52 -10.58
N LEU A 229 16.61 6.10 -10.55
CA LEU A 229 15.43 5.47 -9.94
C LEU A 229 15.10 4.14 -10.63
N PHE A 230 15.05 4.12 -11.97
CA PHE A 230 14.81 2.91 -12.74
C PHE A 230 15.89 1.86 -12.49
N ALA A 231 17.17 2.23 -12.49
CA ALA A 231 18.25 1.30 -12.21
C ALA A 231 18.15 0.68 -10.80
N TRP A 232 17.71 1.44 -9.79
CA TRP A 232 17.47 0.90 -8.45
C TRP A 232 16.25 -0.02 -8.39
N ARG A 233 15.16 0.34 -9.07
CA ARG A 233 13.93 -0.46 -9.16
C ARG A 233 14.18 -1.79 -9.86
N ASP A 234 14.79 -1.74 -11.04
CA ASP A 234 15.01 -2.91 -11.90
C ASP A 234 16.02 -3.88 -11.28
N ALA A 235 16.93 -3.37 -10.44
CA ALA A 235 17.80 -4.20 -9.61
C ALA A 235 17.10 -4.82 -8.38
N GLY A 236 15.81 -4.55 -8.16
CA GLY A 236 15.06 -4.99 -6.97
C GLY A 236 15.54 -4.34 -5.67
N ARG A 237 16.20 -3.18 -5.77
CA ARG A 237 16.83 -2.50 -4.63
C ARG A 237 16.03 -1.31 -4.13
N LEU A 238 15.01 -0.85 -4.82
CA LEU A 238 14.21 0.29 -4.38
C LEU A 238 13.28 -0.11 -3.22
N LEU A 239 13.33 0.62 -2.12
CA LEU A 239 12.40 0.51 -0.99
C LEU A 239 11.60 1.80 -0.89
N LEU A 240 10.34 1.80 -1.29
CA LEU A 240 9.50 3.00 -1.24
C LEU A 240 8.86 3.14 0.14
N LEU A 241 9.09 4.28 0.80
CA LEU A 241 8.56 4.60 2.13
C LEU A 241 7.61 5.80 1.99
N LEU A 242 6.31 5.53 2.06
CA LEU A 242 5.26 6.54 1.88
C LEU A 242 4.72 6.97 3.25
N ASP A 243 4.68 8.28 3.48
CA ASP A 243 4.25 8.87 4.75
C ASP A 243 3.02 9.78 4.56
N GLY A 244 2.16 9.84 5.57
CA GLY A 244 0.95 10.68 5.59
C GLY A 244 -0.24 10.17 4.75
N LEU A 245 -0.53 8.86 4.81
CA LEU A 245 -1.66 8.27 4.07
C LEU A 245 -3.01 8.78 4.57
N ASP A 246 -3.13 8.98 5.89
CA ASP A 246 -4.30 9.52 6.58
C ASP A 246 -4.55 11.00 6.28
N GLU A 247 -3.58 11.70 5.70
CA GLU A 247 -3.67 13.12 5.37
C GLU A 247 -4.17 13.37 3.94
N LEU A 248 -4.45 12.31 3.19
CA LEU A 248 -5.07 12.36 1.87
C LEU A 248 -6.59 12.16 2.01
N SER A 249 -7.33 13.25 1.98
CA SER A 249 -8.80 13.31 1.97
C SER A 249 -9.30 14.07 0.76
#